data_AF-R9ITM8-F1
#
_entry.id   AF-R9ITM8-F1
#
_cell.length_a   1.000
_cell.length_b   1.000
_cell.length_c   1.000
_cell.angle_alpha   90.00
_cell.angle_beta   90.00
_cell.angle_gamma   90.00
#
_symmetry.space_group_name_H-M   'P 1'
#
loop_
_entity.id
_entity.type
_entity.pdbx_description
1 polymer ?
#
loop_
_entity_poly.entity_id
_entity_poly.type
_entity_poly.pdbx_seq_one_letter_code
_entity_poly.pdbx_strand_id
1 'polypeptide(L)' 'MTPAEKRYPDWVQEQRTRGTTVKKKGDTYYLYKRTSRRVPGKKYPQPVDTYIG' A
#
# COMPACT_ATOMS: atom_id res chain seq x y z
N MET A 1 30.09 6.67 8.32
CA MET A 1 29.21 5.83 7.48
C MET A 1 27.81 6.39 7.61
N THR A 2 27.33 7.13 6.61
CA THR A 2 25.95 7.63 6.59
C THR A 2 25.00 6.43 6.49
N PRO A 3 23.89 6.38 7.25
CA PRO A 3 22.91 5.32 7.07
C PRO A 3 22.44 5.40 5.62
N ALA A 4 22.60 4.29 4.86
CA ALA A 4 22.11 4.20 3.50
C ALA A 4 20.65 4.69 3.48
N GLU A 5 20.39 5.79 2.76
CA GLU A 5 19.05 6.31 2.61
C GLU A 5 18.15 5.15 2.17
N LYS A 6 17.07 4.88 2.91
CA LYS A 6 16.10 3.83 2.57
C LYS A 6 15.36 4.26 1.31
N ARG A 7 16.03 4.19 0.16
CA ARG A 7 15.49 4.56 -1.13
C ARG A 7 14.57 3.44 -1.57
N TYR A 8 13.28 3.76 -1.66
CA TYR A 8 12.30 2.87 -2.27
C TYR A 8 12.62 2.73 -3.76
N PRO A 9 12.41 1.53 -4.35
CA PRO A 9 12.48 1.36 -5.80
C PRO A 9 11.62 2.41 -6.51
N ASP A 10 12.06 2.88 -7.66
CA ASP A 10 11.40 4.00 -8.34
C ASP A 10 9.92 3.66 -8.67
N TRP A 11 9.64 2.42 -9.08
CA TRP A 11 8.27 1.94 -9.31
C TRP A 11 7.39 2.00 -8.04
N VAL A 12 7.96 1.80 -6.84
CA VAL A 12 7.20 1.92 -5.58
C VAL A 12 6.80 3.36 -5.32
N GLN A 13 7.67 4.31 -5.69
CA GLN A 13 7.38 5.73 -5.54
C GLN A 13 6.30 6.19 -6.51
N GLU A 14 6.38 5.74 -7.76
CA GLU A 14 5.36 6.00 -8.80
C GLU A 14 3.97 5.47 -8.41
N GLN A 15 3.92 4.33 -7.72
CA GLN A 15 2.67 3.71 -7.29
C GLN A 15 2.05 4.33 -6.03
N ARG A 16 2.63 5.40 -5.45
CA ARG A 16 2.01 6.17 -4.34
C ARG A 16 0.91 7.12 -4.83
N THR A 17 0.02 6.59 -5.66
CA THR A 17 -1.13 7.31 -6.18
C THR A 17 -2.36 7.07 -5.32
N ARG A 18 -3.43 7.86 -5.55
CA ARG A 18 -4.67 7.70 -4.80
C ARG A 18 -5.32 6.36 -5.18
N GLY A 19 -5.73 5.59 -4.16
CA GLY A 19 -6.42 4.32 -4.37
C GLY A 19 -5.50 3.11 -4.48
N THR A 20 -4.20 3.27 -4.27
CA THR A 20 -3.23 2.18 -4.16
C THR A 20 -2.55 2.19 -2.79
N THR A 21 -1.98 1.05 -2.40
CA THR A 21 -1.16 0.91 -1.20
C THR A 21 -0.01 -0.04 -1.53
N VAL A 22 1.20 0.30 -1.11
CA VAL A 22 2.35 -0.60 -1.22
C VAL A 22 2.68 -1.14 0.17
N LYS A 23 2.82 -2.45 0.30
CA LYS A 23 3.24 -3.13 1.53
C LYS A 23 4.56 -3.84 1.28
N LYS A 24 5.55 -3.61 2.14
CA LYS A 24 6.80 -4.35 2.14
C LYS A 24 6.64 -5.63 2.98
N LYS A 25 6.98 -6.78 2.43
CA LYS A 25 7.03 -8.05 3.16
C LYS A 25 8.35 -8.75 2.83
N GLY A 26 9.24 -8.85 3.83
CA GLY A 26 10.63 -9.22 3.60
C GLY A 26 11.33 -8.16 2.75
N ASP A 27 12.01 -8.59 1.70
CA ASP A 27 12.70 -7.70 0.75
C ASP A 27 11.84 -7.34 -0.48
N THR A 28 10.62 -7.87 -0.56
CA THR A 28 9.71 -7.66 -1.69
C THR A 28 8.63 -6.64 -1.34
N TYR A 29 8.25 -5.84 -2.33
CA TYR A 29 7.14 -4.90 -2.25
C TYR A 29 5.94 -5.44 -3.02
N TYR A 30 4.75 -5.24 -2.45
CA TYR A 30 3.49 -5.71 -2.99
C TYR A 30 2.54 -4.52 -3.10
N LEU A 31 1.98 -4.32 -4.27
CA LEU A 31 1.00 -3.32 -4.64
C LEU A 31 -0.41 -3.87 -4.46
N TYR A 32 -1.24 -3.03 -3.85
CA TYR A 32 -2.64 -3.30 -3.62
C TYR A 32 -3.47 -2.13 -4.11
N LYS A 33 -4.67 -2.41 -4.61
CA LYS A 33 -5.74 -1.43 -4.75
C LYS A 33 -6.44 -1.27 -3.41
N ARG A 34 -6.49 -0.03 -2.90
CA ARG A 34 -7.20 0.33 -1.68
C ARG A 34 -8.61 0.80 -2.03
N THR A 35 -9.61 0.07 -1.55
CA THR A 35 -11.01 0.50 -1.59
C THR A 35 -11.59 0.49 -0.17
N SER A 36 -12.82 0.99 0.00
CA SER A 36 -13.54 0.86 1.26
C SER A 36 -14.85 0.12 1.03
N ARG A 37 -15.21 -0.76 1.97
CA ARG A 37 -16.45 -1.54 1.94
C ARG A 37 -17.32 -1.15 3.12
N ARG A 38 -18.62 -0.96 2.88
CA ARG A 38 -19.60 -0.78 3.95
C ARG A 38 -19.76 -2.09 4.72
N VAL A 39 -19.52 -2.04 6.03
CA VAL A 39 -19.74 -3.17 6.94
C VAL A 39 -20.88 -2.79 7.89
N PRO A 40 -21.99 -3.55 7.94
CA PRO A 40 -23.09 -3.31 8.87
C PRO A 40 -22.60 -3.23 10.31
N GLY A 41 -23.15 -2.31 11.10
CA GLY A 41 -22.78 -2.12 12.50
C GLY A 41 -21.50 -1.32 12.76
N LYS A 42 -20.71 -0.97 11.74
CA LYS A 42 -19.54 -0.07 11.91
C LYS A 42 -19.85 1.35 11.49
N LYS A 43 -19.35 2.33 12.27
CA LYS A 43 -19.53 3.77 12.02
C LYS A 43 -18.97 4.20 10.66
N TYR A 44 -17.84 3.64 10.24
CA TYR A 44 -17.16 4.00 9.00
C TYR A 44 -16.93 2.77 8.10
N PRO A 45 -16.92 2.94 6.76
CA PRO A 45 -16.50 1.89 5.83
C PRO A 45 -15.12 1.34 6.20
N GLN A 46 -14.94 0.03 6.06
CA GLN A 46 -13.69 -0.63 6.38
C GLN A 46 -12.77 -0.67 5.16
N PRO A 47 -11.46 -0.39 5.32
CA PRO A 47 -10.54 -0.47 4.22
C PRO A 47 -10.37 -1.91 3.74
N VAL A 48 -10.31 -2.09 2.43
CA VAL A 48 -10.07 -3.37 1.76
C VAL A 48 -8.90 -3.19 0.80
N ASP A 49 -7.92 -4.09 0.91
CA ASP A 49 -6.76 -4.14 0.04
C ASP A 49 -6.86 -5.34 -0.89
N THR A 50 -6.93 -5.09 -2.19
CA THR A 50 -6.90 -6.14 -3.23
C THR A 50 -5.52 -6.16 -3.86
N TYR A 51 -4.84 -7.30 -3.86
CA TYR A 51 -3.50 -7.42 -4.46
C TYR A 51 -3.57 -7.22 -5.98
N ILE A 52 -2.66 -6.42 -6.54
CA ILE A 52 -2.63 -6.10 -7.98
C ILE A 52 -1.23 -6.15 -8.62
N GLY A 53 -0.15 -6.41 -7.86
CA GLY A 53 1.21 -6.52 -8.41
C GLY A 53 2.31 -6.59 -7.37
#